data_AF-A0A2J6X7F0-F1
#
_entry.id   AF-A0A2J6X7F0-F1
#
_cell.length_a   1.000
_cell.length_b   1.000
_cell.length_c   1.000
_cell.angle_alpha   90.00
_cell.angle_beta   90.00
_cell.angle_gamma   90.00
#
_symmetry.space_group_name_H-M   'P 1'
#
loop_
_entity.id
_entity.type
_entity.pdbx_description
1 polymer ?
#
loop_
_entity_poly.entity_id
_entity_poly.type
_entity_poly.pdbx_seq_one_letter_code
_entity_poly.pdbx_strand_id
1 'polypeptide(L)'
;MDLALKQSFDNPVFYVQYTYARLHNIVEEAKKRGVEFLDFDSAFNEPIDPVERRIFNSIFYLNSILDDISLDYAVHRIPTFTLDIARDINFFYQNYRVLGEENPKVRTKRFILVKASLIVLGFLFDLMGIEKKEHM
;
A
#
# COMPACT_ATOMS: atom_id res chain seq x y z
N MET A 1 7.84 3.44 26.89
CA MET A 1 6.50 2.82 26.77
C MET A 1 5.45 3.75 26.15
N ASP A 2 5.69 5.07 26.01
CA ASP A 2 4.69 6.02 25.48
C ASP A 2 4.71 6.31 23.97
N LEU A 3 5.57 5.67 23.18
CA LEU A 3 5.61 5.95 21.73
C LEU A 3 4.40 5.37 20.99
N ALA A 4 3.90 4.20 21.43
CA ALA A 4 2.79 3.49 20.80
C ALA A 4 1.45 4.26 20.89
N LEU A 5 1.32 5.18 21.85
CA LEU A 5 0.11 6.00 22.08
C LEU A 5 0.17 7.36 21.38
N LYS A 6 1.32 7.76 20.83
CA LYS A 6 1.45 9.06 20.16
C LYS A 6 0.94 8.95 18.72
N GLN A 7 0.03 9.86 18.34
CA GLN A 7 -0.35 10.14 16.95
C GLN A 7 0.73 11.00 16.28
N SER A 8 1.97 10.51 16.26
CA SER A 8 3.08 11.12 15.54
C SER A 8 3.55 10.17 14.45
N PHE A 9 4.08 10.72 13.35
CA PHE A 9 4.75 9.93 12.32
C PHE A 9 6.00 9.19 12.85
N ASP A 10 6.50 9.55 14.03
CA ASP A 10 7.55 8.81 14.75
C ASP A 10 7.07 7.45 15.28
N ASN A 11 5.74 7.26 15.42
CA ASN A 11 5.16 5.98 15.84
C ASN A 11 4.95 5.09 14.61
N PRO A 12 5.67 3.96 14.49
CA PRO A 12 5.58 3.09 13.33
C PRO A 12 4.18 2.51 13.12
N VAL A 13 3.43 2.23 14.18
CA VAL A 13 2.05 1.72 14.08
C VAL A 13 1.13 2.78 13.52
N PHE A 14 1.18 4.00 14.07
CA PHE A 14 0.41 5.13 13.56
C PHE A 14 0.76 5.44 12.10
N TYR A 15 2.05 5.38 11.75
CA TYR A 15 2.53 5.60 10.40
C TYR A 15 1.88 4.64 9.39
N VAL A 16 1.94 3.33 9.65
CA VAL A 16 1.37 2.33 8.72
C VAL A 16 -0.16 2.43 8.67
N GLN A 17 -0.82 2.67 9.81
CA GLN A 17 -2.27 2.87 9.86
C GLN A 17 -2.70 4.11 9.04
N TYR A 18 -1.92 5.18 9.11
CA TYR A 18 -2.17 6.39 8.33
C TYR A 18 -2.03 6.12 6.83
N THR A 19 -1.00 5.38 6.43
CA THR A 19 -0.84 4.93 5.04
C THR A 19 -2.07 4.14 4.58
N TYR A 20 -2.51 3.16 5.37
CA TYR A 20 -3.68 2.34 5.06
C TYR A 20 -4.95 3.21 4.88
N ALA A 21 -5.21 4.13 5.81
CA ALA A 21 -6.36 5.03 5.74
C ALA A 21 -6.35 5.92 4.50
N ARG A 22 -5.18 6.42 4.06
CA ARG A 22 -5.07 7.21 2.81
C ARG A 22 -5.43 6.37 1.59
N LEU A 23 -4.95 5.14 1.52
CA LEU A 23 -5.28 4.22 0.44
C LEU A 23 -6.78 3.88 0.44
N HIS A 24 -7.36 3.65 1.61
CA HIS A 24 -8.79 3.40 1.74
C HIS A 24 -9.61 4.60 1.25
N ASN A 25 -9.27 5.80 1.71
CA ASN A 25 -9.96 7.04 1.32
C ASN A 25 -9.90 7.30 -0.18
N ILE A 26 -8.79 7.03 -0.87
CA ILE A 26 -8.71 7.24 -2.33
C ILE A 26 -9.53 6.21 -3.11
N VAL A 27 -9.69 4.99 -2.60
CA VAL A 27 -10.59 3.97 -3.18
C VAL A 27 -12.04 4.41 -3.02
N GLU A 28 -12.42 4.88 -1.84
CA GLU A 28 -13.77 5.41 -1.59
C GLU A 28 -14.06 6.67 -2.42
N GLU A 29 -13.09 7.58 -2.56
CA GLU A 29 -13.23 8.78 -3.38
C GLU A 29 -13.41 8.45 -4.87
N ALA A 30 -12.68 7.45 -5.37
CA ALA A 30 -12.85 6.97 -6.76
C ALA A 30 -14.27 6.47 -7.01
N LYS A 31 -14.82 5.71 -6.04
CA LYS A 31 -16.18 5.19 -6.08
C LYS A 31 -17.21 6.31 -6.03
N LYS A 32 -17.06 7.29 -5.13
CA LYS A 32 -17.95 8.45 -5.00
C LYS A 32 -18.01 9.30 -6.26
N ARG A 33 -16.86 9.49 -6.93
CA ARG A 33 -16.77 10.23 -8.19
C ARG A 33 -17.24 9.45 -9.41
N GLY A 34 -17.52 8.15 -9.27
CA GLY A 34 -17.85 7.28 -10.41
C GLY A 34 -16.71 7.19 -11.43
N VAL A 35 -15.44 7.17 -10.96
CA VAL A 35 -14.29 7.10 -11.88
C VAL A 35 -14.31 5.77 -12.63
N GLU A 36 -14.35 5.84 -13.95
CA GLU A 36 -14.19 4.68 -14.81
C GLU A 36 -12.70 4.33 -14.98
N PHE A 37 -12.42 3.04 -14.83
CA PHE A 37 -11.11 2.44 -14.97
C PHE A 37 -11.13 1.42 -16.12
N LEU A 38 -10.01 1.31 -16.82
CA LEU A 38 -9.84 0.32 -17.88
C LEU A 38 -9.67 -1.09 -17.29
N ASP A 39 -9.73 -2.11 -18.15
CA ASP A 39 -9.31 -3.45 -17.77
C ASP A 39 -7.80 -3.53 -17.50
N PHE A 40 -7.37 -4.63 -16.88
CA PHE A 40 -5.99 -4.84 -16.49
C PHE A 40 -5.04 -4.79 -17.68
N ASP A 41 -5.31 -5.54 -18.76
CA ASP A 41 -4.41 -5.65 -19.91
C ASP A 41 -4.24 -4.30 -20.62
N SER A 42 -5.33 -3.53 -20.73
CA SER A 42 -5.30 -2.18 -21.31
C SER A 42 -4.44 -1.20 -20.50
N ALA A 43 -4.39 -1.34 -19.18
CA ALA A 43 -3.70 -0.42 -18.28
C ALA A 43 -2.17 -0.62 -18.26
N PHE A 44 -1.69 -1.85 -18.47
CA PHE A 44 -0.27 -2.21 -18.36
C PHE A 44 0.52 -2.09 -19.67
N ASN A 45 -0.08 -1.52 -20.72
CA ASN A 45 0.64 -1.13 -21.94
C ASN A 45 1.56 0.09 -21.75
N GLU A 46 1.40 0.84 -20.66
CA GLU A 46 2.23 2.01 -20.34
C GLU A 46 3.47 1.59 -19.50
N PRO A 47 4.62 2.25 -19.67
CA PRO A 47 5.82 1.98 -18.86
C PRO A 47 5.54 2.06 -17.36
N ILE A 48 6.09 1.10 -16.60
CA ILE A 48 6.01 1.10 -15.14
C ILE A 48 7.13 1.99 -14.59
N ASP A 49 6.76 3.03 -13.85
CA ASP A 49 7.69 3.95 -13.19
C ASP A 49 8.55 3.18 -12.16
N PRO A 50 9.83 3.54 -11.95
CA PRO A 50 10.68 2.88 -10.96
C PRO A 50 10.09 2.81 -9.54
N VAL A 51 9.34 3.83 -9.12
CA VAL A 51 8.67 3.88 -7.82
C VAL A 51 7.50 2.89 -7.79
N GLU A 52 6.67 2.89 -8.83
CA GLU A 52 5.58 1.91 -8.99
C GLU A 52 6.13 0.47 -8.98
N ARG A 53 7.22 0.23 -9.73
CA ARG A 53 7.89 -1.06 -9.82
C ARG A 53 8.40 -1.55 -8.48
N ARG A 54 8.94 -0.66 -7.64
CA ARG A 54 9.43 -1.03 -6.31
C ARG A 54 8.29 -1.59 -5.46
N ILE A 55 7.13 -0.93 -5.45
CA ILE A 55 5.97 -1.40 -4.70
C ILE A 55 5.46 -2.72 -5.28
N PHE A 56 5.34 -2.85 -6.61
CA PHE A 56 4.96 -4.12 -7.24
C PHE A 56 5.90 -5.26 -6.86
N ASN A 57 7.21 -5.02 -6.87
CA ASN A 57 8.20 -6.02 -6.47
C ASN A 57 8.03 -6.38 -4.99
N SER A 58 7.86 -5.41 -4.09
CA SER A 58 7.62 -5.68 -2.67
C SER A 58 6.38 -6.57 -2.49
N ILE A 59 5.27 -6.25 -3.17
CA ILE A 59 4.05 -7.07 -3.14
C ILE A 59 4.33 -8.49 -3.65
N PHE A 60 5.06 -8.63 -4.75
CA PHE A 60 5.42 -9.93 -5.33
C PHE A 60 6.28 -10.78 -4.38
N TYR A 61 7.29 -10.17 -3.73
CA TYR A 61 8.21 -10.88 -2.84
C TYR A 61 7.62 -11.22 -1.47
N LEU A 62 6.45 -10.68 -1.11
CA LEU A 62 5.81 -10.96 0.17
C LEU A 62 5.65 -12.48 0.42
N ASN A 63 5.23 -13.25 -0.59
CA ASN A 63 5.06 -14.69 -0.43
C ASN A 63 6.38 -15.39 -0.06
N SER A 64 7.46 -15.09 -0.77
CA SER A 64 8.78 -15.66 -0.47
C SER A 64 9.26 -15.28 0.93
N ILE A 65 9.01 -14.04 1.36
CA ILE A 65 9.35 -13.60 2.72
C ILE A 65 8.55 -14.39 3.76
N LEU A 66 7.26 -14.64 3.53
CA LEU A 66 6.43 -15.44 4.45
C LEU A 66 6.85 -16.91 4.47
N ASP A 67 7.22 -17.47 3.32
CA ASP A 67 7.75 -18.83 3.22
C ASP A 67 9.02 -18.96 4.08
N ASP A 68 9.97 -18.04 3.92
CA ASP A 68 11.20 -18.03 4.72
C ASP A 68 10.91 -17.90 6.23
N ILE A 69 10.00 -17.00 6.61
CA ILE A 69 9.60 -16.80 8.02
C ILE A 69 8.93 -18.05 8.58
N SER A 70 8.18 -18.80 7.76
CA SER A 70 7.55 -20.05 8.20
C SER A 70 8.57 -21.15 8.52
N LEU A 71 9.76 -21.08 7.91
CA LEU A 71 10.84 -22.04 8.10
C LEU A 71 11.76 -21.64 9.25
N ASP A 72 12.13 -20.36 9.34
CA ASP A 72 13.15 -19.88 10.29
C ASP A 72 12.57 -19.14 11.52
N TYR A 73 11.26 -18.91 11.55
CA TYR A 73 10.53 -18.22 12.63
C TYR A 73 11.02 -16.79 12.90
N ALA A 74 11.66 -16.13 11.93
CA ALA A 74 12.11 -14.75 12.03
C ALA A 74 10.96 -13.73 11.90
N VAL A 75 9.96 -13.82 12.79
CA VAL A 75 8.70 -13.02 12.76
C VAL A 75 8.90 -11.51 12.78
N HIS A 76 10.04 -11.03 13.28
CA HIS A 76 10.42 -9.62 13.25
C HIS A 76 10.54 -9.04 11.83
N ARG A 77 10.67 -9.89 10.80
CA ARG A 77 10.69 -9.46 9.39
C ARG A 77 9.34 -8.91 8.93
N ILE A 78 8.22 -9.34 9.50
CA ILE A 78 6.87 -8.87 9.14
C ILE A 78 6.71 -7.36 9.41
N PRO A 79 6.95 -6.85 10.64
CA PRO A 79 6.83 -5.41 10.91
C PRO A 79 7.86 -4.58 10.12
N THR A 80 9.08 -5.07 9.93
CA THR A 80 10.09 -4.38 9.10
C THR A 80 9.61 -4.24 7.66
N PHE A 81 9.18 -5.35 7.03
CA PHE A 81 8.63 -5.32 5.68
C PHE A 81 7.41 -4.39 5.57
N THR A 82 6.52 -4.42 6.56
CA THR A 82 5.32 -3.57 6.59
C THR A 82 5.69 -2.08 6.63
N LEU A 83 6.69 -1.70 7.43
CA LEU A 83 7.16 -0.32 7.47
C LEU A 83 7.81 0.11 6.16
N ASP A 84 8.62 -0.76 5.55
CA ASP A 84 9.32 -0.45 4.30
C ASP A 84 8.35 -0.29 3.13
N ILE A 85 7.40 -1.22 2.95
CA ILE A 85 6.38 -1.08 1.90
C ILE A 85 5.49 0.14 2.16
N ALA A 86 5.13 0.44 3.42
CA ALA A 86 4.34 1.63 3.76
C ALA A 86 5.09 2.93 3.43
N ARG A 87 6.42 2.97 3.57
CA ARG A 87 7.24 4.12 3.18
C ARG A 87 7.24 4.33 1.68
N ASP A 88 7.44 3.26 0.91
CA ASP A 88 7.40 3.32 -0.56
C ASP A 88 6.00 3.77 -1.05
N ILE A 89 4.93 3.24 -0.45
CA ILE A 89 3.55 3.63 -0.76
C ILE A 89 3.29 5.10 -0.43
N ASN A 90 3.70 5.58 0.75
CA ASN A 90 3.51 6.99 1.11
C ASN A 90 4.27 7.91 0.18
N PHE A 91 5.50 7.55 -0.17
CA PHE A 91 6.29 8.29 -1.16
C PHE A 91 5.56 8.33 -2.51
N PHE A 92 5.07 7.19 -3.00
CA PHE A 92 4.26 7.13 -4.21
C PHE A 92 3.02 8.03 -4.12
N TYR A 93 2.25 7.94 -3.04
CA TYR A 93 1.03 8.74 -2.88
C TYR A 93 1.32 10.25 -2.86
N GLN A 94 2.42 10.68 -2.24
CA GLN A 94 2.78 12.09 -2.15
C GLN A 94 3.24 12.67 -3.49
N ASN A 95 3.91 11.87 -4.33
CA ASN A 95 4.55 12.36 -5.54
C ASN A 95 3.76 12.06 -6.82
N TYR A 96 2.82 11.12 -6.80
CA TYR A 96 2.09 10.68 -7.98
C TYR A 96 0.59 10.89 -7.82
N ARG A 97 -0.02 11.55 -8.81
CA ARG A 97 -1.48 11.66 -8.88
C ARG A 97 -2.08 10.33 -9.33
N VAL A 98 -3.08 9.85 -8.59
CA VAL A 98 -3.86 8.66 -8.98
C VAL A 98 -5.14 9.10 -9.67
N LEU A 99 -6.13 9.62 -8.95
CA LEU A 99 -7.42 10.00 -9.56
C LEU A 99 -7.33 11.24 -10.47
N GLY A 100 -6.36 12.11 -10.22
CA GLY A 100 -6.09 13.29 -11.04
C GLY A 100 -5.10 13.06 -12.19
N GLU A 101 -4.78 11.81 -12.51
CA GLU A 101 -3.97 11.47 -13.68
C GLU A 101 -4.81 11.55 -14.96
N GLU A 102 -4.28 12.26 -15.95
CA GLU A 102 -4.95 12.57 -17.21
C GLU A 102 -4.94 11.36 -18.15
N ASN A 103 -3.84 10.60 -18.18
CA ASN A 103 -3.77 9.39 -18.98
C ASN A 103 -4.60 8.26 -18.32
N PRO A 104 -5.69 7.79 -18.94
CA PRO A 104 -6.58 6.80 -18.34
C PRO A 104 -5.91 5.44 -18.07
N LYS A 105 -4.90 5.06 -18.86
CA LYS A 105 -4.13 3.84 -18.65
C LYS A 105 -3.23 3.96 -17.42
N VAL A 106 -2.51 5.07 -17.29
CA VAL A 106 -1.66 5.35 -16.12
C VAL A 106 -2.52 5.50 -14.85
N ARG A 107 -3.64 6.21 -14.93
CA ARG A 107 -4.63 6.32 -13.84
C ARG A 107 -5.10 4.94 -13.38
N THR A 108 -5.49 4.08 -14.31
CA THR A 108 -5.97 2.72 -14.02
C THR A 108 -4.87 1.87 -13.39
N LYS A 109 -3.67 1.84 -13.97
CA LYS A 109 -2.50 1.12 -13.44
C LYS A 109 -2.18 1.56 -12.00
N ARG A 110 -2.14 2.87 -11.74
CA ARG A 110 -1.88 3.41 -10.39
C ARG A 110 -3.00 3.08 -9.41
N PHE A 111 -4.25 3.09 -9.87
CA PHE A 111 -5.38 2.69 -9.04
C PHE A 111 -5.34 1.19 -8.68
N ILE A 112 -4.93 0.34 -9.62
CA ILE A 112 -4.68 -1.09 -9.35
C ILE A 112 -3.56 -1.25 -8.30
N LEU A 113 -2.46 -0.50 -8.43
CA LEU A 113 -1.37 -0.51 -7.45
C LEU A 113 -1.85 -0.09 -6.06
N VAL A 114 -2.68 0.94 -5.97
CA VAL A 114 -3.32 1.38 -4.71
C VAL A 114 -4.17 0.26 -4.10
N LYS A 115 -5.02 -0.38 -4.89
CA LYS A 115 -5.86 -1.49 -4.40
C LYS A 115 -5.04 -2.68 -3.93
N ALA A 116 -4.01 -3.07 -4.69
CA ALA A 116 -3.11 -4.15 -4.31
C ALA A 116 -2.36 -3.82 -3.00
N SER A 117 -1.90 -2.58 -2.86
CA SER A 117 -1.24 -2.09 -1.64
C SER A 117 -2.17 -2.12 -0.43
N LEU A 118 -3.44 -1.76 -0.60
CA LEU A 118 -4.44 -1.80 0.46
C LEU A 118 -4.69 -3.24 0.95
N ILE A 119 -4.83 -4.20 0.02
CA ILE A 119 -4.99 -5.62 0.33
C ILE A 119 -3.77 -6.14 1.11
N VAL A 120 -2.57 -5.84 0.65
CA VAL A 120 -1.31 -6.29 1.26
C VAL A 120 -1.11 -5.71 2.65
N LEU A 121 -1.29 -4.41 2.83
CA LEU A 121 -1.21 -3.79 4.16
C LEU A 121 -2.28 -4.34 5.10
N GLY A 122 -3.50 -4.56 4.60
CA GLY A 122 -4.58 -5.16 5.38
C GLY A 122 -4.22 -6.57 5.86
N PHE A 123 -3.67 -7.40 4.98
CA PHE A 123 -3.20 -8.74 5.33
C PHE A 123 -2.07 -8.71 6.36
N LEU A 124 -1.08 -7.83 6.20
CA LEU A 124 0.02 -7.66 7.16
C LEU A 124 -0.49 -7.20 8.53
N PHE A 125 -1.51 -6.34 8.57
CA PHE A 125 -2.12 -5.91 9.81
C PHE A 125 -2.84 -7.05 10.52
N ASP A 126 -3.57 -7.88 9.78
CA ASP A 126 -4.22 -9.07 10.35
C ASP A 126 -3.19 -10.03 10.96
N LEU A 127 -2.07 -10.27 10.27
CA LEU A 127 -0.98 -11.11 10.77
C LEU A 127 -0.39 -10.59 12.09
N MET A 128 -0.32 -9.27 12.26
CA MET A 128 0.25 -8.63 13.45
C MET A 128 -0.79 -8.28 14.52
N GLY A 129 -2.08 -8.48 14.27
CA GLY A 129 -3.16 -8.04 15.15
C GLY A 129 -3.29 -6.51 15.26
N ILE A 130 -2.90 -5.77 14.21
CA ILE A 130 -3.02 -4.31 14.15
C ILE A 130 -4.40 -3.94 13.61
N GLU A 131 -5.05 -2.94 14.23
CA GLU A 131 -6.33 -2.42 13.76
C GLU A 131 -6.18 -1.71 12.40
N LYS A 132 -7.08 -2.02 11.46
CA LYS A 132 -7.21 -1.34 10.16
C LYS A 132 -8.06 -0.08 10.31
N LYS A 133 -7.42 1.08 10.40
CA LYS A 133 -8.14 2.35 10.42
C LYS A 133 -8.53 2.76 9.00
N GLU A 134 -9.81 2.61 8.68
CA GLU A 134 -10.39 3.02 7.39
C GLU A 134 -10.49 4.54 7.26
N HIS A 135 -10.56 5.24 8.39
CA HIS A 135 -10.49 6.69 8.52
C HIS A 135 -9.56 7.03 9.68
N MET A 136 -8.77 8.10 9.53
CA MET A 136 -7.87 8.63 10.57
C MET A 136 -8.35 10.01 11.01
#